data_AF-A0A922WNS2-F1
#
_entry.id   AF-A0A922WNS2-F1
#
_cell.length_a   1.000
_cell.length_b   1.000
_cell.length_c   1.000
_cell.angle_alpha   90.00
_cell.angle_beta   90.00
_cell.angle_gamma   90.00
#
_symmetry.space_group_name_H-M   'P 1'
#
loop_
_entity.id
_entity.type
_entity.pdbx_description
1 polymer ?
#
loop_
_entity_poly.entity_id
_entity_poly.type
_entity_poly.pdbx_seq_one_letter_code
_entity_poly.pdbx_strand_id
1 'polypeptide(L)'
;MSYAELHCLTNFSFLQGASHPDELVTRAAELGYSSLAITDVNSLAGVVRASTATKDHPLHLIIGAEIRPLDGPPVVLWAKHRQGYAKLCRLITIGRRRAPKGECQLTLDDIAEHASGLLAGVVPPPHGEEFSVAWARRYRDIFGEGAYLLAELHRGPHDRRRVGWLRQLSLETSLPLVAAGNVLFHDPTRKPLHDVVTAIR
;
A
#
# COMPACT_ATOMS: atom_id res chain seq x y z
N MET A 1 21.78 6.70 -4.00
CA MET A 1 20.84 6.13 -3.03
C MET A 1 19.93 5.17 -3.77
N SER A 2 19.75 3.95 -3.28
CA SER A 2 18.77 3.00 -3.82
C SER A 2 17.39 3.33 -3.28
N TYR A 3 16.40 3.53 -4.15
CA TYR A 3 15.00 3.71 -3.77
C TYR A 3 14.23 2.38 -3.89
N ALA A 4 13.24 2.18 -3.05
CA ALA A 4 12.27 1.09 -3.14
C ALA A 4 10.87 1.69 -3.00
N GLU A 5 9.99 1.43 -3.96
CA GLU A 5 8.60 1.86 -3.84
C GLU A 5 7.84 0.87 -2.96
N LEU A 6 7.16 1.37 -1.93
CA LEU A 6 6.48 0.56 -0.93
C LEU A 6 4.95 0.62 -1.02
N HIS A 7 4.39 1.56 -1.78
CA HIS A 7 2.96 1.70 -2.01
C HIS A 7 2.68 2.02 -3.48
N CYS A 8 2.21 1.03 -4.23
CA CYS A 8 1.91 1.17 -5.65
C CYS A 8 0.67 0.36 -6.04
N LEU A 9 -0.26 1.04 -6.69
CA LEU A 9 -1.49 0.48 -7.21
C LEU A 9 -1.34 0.18 -8.71
N THR A 10 -1.84 -0.99 -9.09
CA THR A 10 -1.99 -1.36 -10.50
C THR A 10 -3.45 -1.17 -10.93
N ASN A 11 -3.75 -1.38 -12.20
CA ASN A 11 -5.12 -1.37 -12.69
C ASN A 11 -6.01 -2.53 -12.19
N PHE A 12 -5.47 -3.44 -11.39
CA PHE A 12 -6.29 -4.37 -10.58
C PHE A 12 -6.89 -3.71 -9.35
N SER A 13 -6.42 -2.52 -8.97
CA SER A 13 -7.15 -1.58 -8.12
C SER A 13 -8.12 -0.79 -9.00
N PHE A 14 -9.29 -1.39 -9.23
CA PHE A 14 -10.25 -0.90 -10.23
C PHE A 14 -10.64 0.56 -9.98
N LEU A 15 -10.67 1.33 -11.08
CA LEU A 15 -10.93 2.77 -11.10
C LEU A 15 -10.02 3.62 -10.19
N GLN A 16 -8.81 3.11 -9.85
CA GLN A 16 -7.84 3.81 -9.00
C GLN A 16 -6.44 3.77 -9.60
N GLY A 17 -5.90 2.59 -9.90
CA GLY A 17 -4.64 2.46 -10.62
C GLY A 17 -4.86 2.49 -12.13
N ALA A 18 -3.98 3.17 -12.87
CA ALA A 18 -4.10 3.33 -14.32
C ALA A 18 -3.03 2.56 -15.11
N SER A 19 -2.13 1.84 -14.43
CA SER A 19 -1.02 1.12 -15.07
C SER A 19 -1.14 -0.38 -14.89
N HIS A 20 -0.75 -1.11 -15.92
CA HIS A 20 -0.57 -2.55 -15.81
C HIS A 20 0.64 -2.87 -14.90
N PRO A 21 0.64 -4.05 -14.23
CA PRO A 21 1.74 -4.44 -13.36
C PRO A 21 3.09 -4.55 -14.09
N ASP A 22 3.09 -5.01 -15.35
CA ASP A 22 4.28 -5.12 -16.20
C ASP A 22 4.88 -3.76 -16.55
N GLU A 23 4.06 -2.78 -16.94
CA GLU A 23 4.51 -1.39 -17.19
C GLU A 23 5.20 -0.79 -15.94
N LEU A 24 4.66 -1.05 -14.75
CA LEU A 24 5.23 -0.58 -13.48
C LEU A 24 6.59 -1.24 -13.17
N VAL A 25 6.71 -2.55 -13.40
CA VAL A 25 7.96 -3.30 -13.18
C VAL A 25 9.04 -2.82 -14.16
N THR A 26 8.74 -2.72 -15.45
CA THR A 26 9.67 -2.21 -16.47
C THR A 26 10.13 -0.81 -16.11
N ARG A 27 9.20 0.09 -15.76
CA ARG A 27 9.54 1.47 -15.41
C ARG A 27 10.39 1.57 -14.15
N ALA A 28 10.08 0.81 -13.11
CA ALA A 28 10.89 0.78 -11.89
C ALA A 28 12.32 0.30 -12.17
N ALA A 29 12.49 -0.70 -13.05
CA ALA A 29 13.81 -1.17 -13.47
C ALA A 29 14.58 -0.10 -14.27
N GLU A 30 13.94 0.59 -15.21
CA GLU A 30 14.54 1.71 -15.97
C GLU A 30 15.00 2.86 -15.07
N LEU A 31 14.24 3.15 -14.01
CA LEU A 31 14.57 4.18 -13.02
C LEU A 31 15.62 3.73 -12.01
N GLY A 32 16.10 2.47 -12.09
CA GLY A 32 17.11 1.93 -11.19
C GLY A 32 16.62 1.66 -9.77
N TYR A 33 15.33 1.34 -9.58
CA TYR A 33 14.80 0.99 -8.27
C TYR A 33 15.40 -0.32 -7.78
N SER A 34 15.63 -0.40 -6.48
CA SER A 34 16.07 -1.63 -5.83
C SER A 34 14.93 -2.63 -5.61
N SER A 35 13.71 -2.14 -5.42
CA SER A 35 12.51 -2.96 -5.22
C SER A 35 11.24 -2.20 -5.59
N LEU A 36 10.18 -2.94 -5.87
CA LEU A 36 8.83 -2.42 -6.10
C LEU A 36 7.83 -3.28 -5.33
N ALA A 37 7.02 -2.66 -4.49
CA ALA A 37 5.85 -3.29 -3.90
C ALA A 37 4.65 -3.16 -4.83
N ILE A 38 3.91 -4.25 -5.01
CA ILE A 38 2.58 -4.20 -5.62
C ILE A 38 1.57 -4.37 -4.50
N THR A 39 0.71 -3.37 -4.32
CA THR A 39 -0.14 -3.24 -3.13
C THR A 39 -1.57 -2.89 -3.52
N ASP A 40 -2.16 -3.65 -4.44
CA ASP A 40 -3.52 -3.38 -4.91
C ASP A 40 -4.55 -3.38 -3.76
N VAL A 41 -5.61 -2.57 -3.92
CA VAL A 41 -6.65 -2.42 -2.90
C VAL A 41 -7.42 -3.74 -2.73
N ASN A 42 -7.35 -4.32 -1.53
CA ASN A 42 -8.02 -5.56 -1.16
C ASN A 42 -7.84 -6.68 -2.21
N SER A 43 -6.65 -6.77 -2.82
CA SER A 43 -6.37 -7.65 -3.94
C SER A 43 -4.90 -8.02 -4.04
N LEU A 44 -4.62 -9.20 -4.58
CA LEU A 44 -3.28 -9.64 -4.97
C LEU A 44 -3.19 -9.95 -6.48
N ALA A 45 -4.19 -9.50 -7.25
CA ALA A 45 -4.30 -9.86 -8.66
C ALA A 45 -3.16 -9.28 -9.52
N GLY A 46 -2.69 -8.07 -9.23
CA GLY A 46 -1.55 -7.47 -9.94
C GLY A 46 -0.22 -8.17 -9.67
N VAL A 47 -0.07 -8.83 -8.52
CA VAL A 47 1.19 -9.47 -8.08
C VAL A 47 1.65 -10.56 -9.05
N VAL A 48 0.73 -11.40 -9.55
CA VAL A 48 1.09 -12.52 -10.44
C VAL A 48 1.67 -12.00 -11.77
N ARG A 49 1.05 -10.95 -12.32
CA ARG A 49 1.53 -10.31 -13.55
C ARG A 49 2.86 -9.57 -13.32
N ALA A 50 3.00 -8.86 -12.21
CA ALA A 50 4.27 -8.22 -11.85
C ALA A 50 5.40 -9.24 -11.70
N SER A 51 5.15 -10.36 -11.02
CA SER A 51 6.11 -11.46 -10.83
C SER A 51 6.53 -12.12 -12.15
N THR A 52 5.67 -12.07 -13.16
CA THR A 52 6.03 -12.55 -14.51
C THR A 52 6.98 -11.57 -15.19
N ALA A 53 6.74 -10.26 -15.07
CA ALA A 53 7.57 -9.21 -15.68
C ALA A 53 8.98 -9.12 -15.08
N THR A 54 9.18 -9.56 -13.82
CA THR A 54 10.52 -9.56 -13.21
C THR A 54 11.48 -10.57 -13.82
N LYS A 55 11.00 -11.48 -14.69
CA LYS A 55 11.87 -12.39 -15.46
C LYS A 55 12.71 -11.64 -16.50
N ASP A 56 12.14 -10.60 -17.09
CA ASP A 56 12.80 -9.79 -18.11
C ASP A 56 13.52 -8.58 -17.49
N HIS A 57 13.06 -8.13 -16.32
CA HIS A 57 13.60 -7.01 -15.57
C HIS A 57 13.90 -7.44 -14.13
N PRO A 58 15.14 -7.84 -13.78
CA PRO A 58 15.47 -8.34 -12.45
C PRO A 58 15.33 -7.24 -11.40
N LEU A 59 14.13 -7.12 -10.86
CA LEU A 59 13.71 -6.20 -9.82
C LEU A 59 13.16 -7.03 -8.66
N HIS A 60 13.57 -6.72 -7.43
CA HIS A 60 13.04 -7.41 -6.28
C HIS A 60 11.59 -6.96 -6.01
N LEU A 61 10.65 -7.87 -6.25
CA LEU A 61 9.22 -7.63 -6.07
C LEU A 61 8.81 -7.86 -4.62
N ILE A 62 8.20 -6.85 -4.00
CA ILE A 62 7.59 -6.96 -2.67
C ILE A 62 6.10 -7.26 -2.86
N ILE A 63 5.63 -8.35 -2.25
CA ILE A 63 4.22 -8.76 -2.34
C ILE A 63 3.43 -8.11 -1.20
N GLY A 64 2.44 -7.29 -1.54
CA GLY A 64 1.56 -6.67 -0.56
C GLY A 64 0.16 -6.37 -1.06
N ALA A 65 -0.63 -5.72 -0.24
CA ALA A 65 -1.96 -5.21 -0.57
C ALA A 65 -2.29 -4.01 0.32
N GLU A 66 -2.98 -3.02 -0.22
CA GLU A 66 -3.63 -1.99 0.60
C GLU A 66 -4.95 -2.55 1.14
N ILE A 67 -5.05 -2.71 2.45
CA ILE A 67 -6.26 -3.15 3.13
C ILE A 67 -7.01 -1.93 3.68
N ARG A 68 -8.30 -1.85 3.33
CA ARG A 68 -9.21 -0.81 3.81
C ARG A 68 -10.24 -1.45 4.74
N PRO A 69 -10.00 -1.46 6.07
CA PRO A 69 -10.98 -1.98 7.01
C PRO A 69 -12.18 -1.03 7.14
N LEU A 70 -13.32 -1.58 7.56
CA LEU A 70 -14.56 -0.82 7.77
C LEU A 70 -14.51 0.09 8.99
N ASP A 71 -13.67 -0.26 9.96
CA ASP A 71 -13.60 0.29 11.31
C ASP A 71 -12.22 0.88 11.61
N GLY A 72 -11.46 1.31 10.60
CA GLY A 72 -10.15 1.91 10.79
C GLY A 72 -9.55 2.53 9.52
N PRO A 73 -8.43 3.24 9.64
CA PRO A 73 -7.77 3.83 8.48
C PRO A 73 -7.07 2.75 7.63
N PRO A 74 -6.83 3.01 6.34
CA PRO A 74 -6.14 2.09 5.45
C PRO A 74 -4.73 1.72 5.94
N VAL A 75 -4.33 0.49 5.62
CA VAL A 75 -2.99 -0.02 5.92
C VAL A 75 -2.46 -0.81 4.73
N VAL A 76 -1.21 -0.55 4.35
CA VAL A 76 -0.49 -1.37 3.38
C VAL A 76 0.14 -2.53 4.11
N LEU A 77 -0.19 -3.76 3.73
CA LEU A 77 0.40 -4.97 4.30
C LEU A 77 1.42 -5.57 3.33
N TRP A 78 2.63 -5.87 3.80
CA TRP A 78 3.65 -6.56 3.02
C TRP A 78 3.98 -7.93 3.62
N ALA A 79 4.05 -8.95 2.78
CA ALA A 79 4.40 -10.30 3.19
C ALA A 79 5.92 -10.45 3.38
N LYS A 80 6.36 -10.82 4.60
CA LYS A 80 7.78 -11.06 4.91
C LYS A 80 8.32 -12.32 4.25
N HIS A 81 7.45 -13.31 4.07
CA HIS A 81 7.78 -14.65 3.59
C HIS A 81 6.52 -15.38 3.11
N ARG A 82 6.69 -16.59 2.57
CA ARG A 82 5.61 -17.42 2.03
C ARG A 82 4.43 -17.64 2.99
N GLN A 83 4.68 -17.83 4.29
CA GLN A 83 3.59 -17.98 5.27
C GLN A 83 2.80 -16.66 5.46
N GLY A 84 3.47 -15.51 5.45
CA GLY A 84 2.82 -14.19 5.49
C GLY A 84 1.97 -13.96 4.24
N TYR A 85 2.48 -14.32 3.06
CA TYR A 85 1.70 -14.31 1.83
C TYR A 85 0.43 -15.16 1.93
N ALA A 86 0.53 -16.38 2.47
CA ALA A 86 -0.63 -17.23 2.68
C ALA A 86 -1.66 -16.62 3.65
N LYS A 87 -1.20 -15.93 4.70
CA LYS A 87 -2.06 -15.19 5.64
C LYS A 87 -2.75 -14.00 4.97
N LEU A 88 -2.04 -13.23 4.15
CA LEU A 88 -2.60 -12.11 3.39
C LEU A 88 -3.66 -12.59 2.38
N CYS A 89 -3.40 -13.68 1.66
CA CYS A 89 -4.38 -14.31 0.78
C CYS A 89 -5.65 -14.73 1.54
N ARG A 90 -5.48 -15.33 2.72
CA ARG A 90 -6.60 -15.77 3.56
C ARG A 90 -7.42 -14.57 4.06
N LEU A 91 -6.76 -13.52 4.54
CA LEU A 91 -7.40 -12.28 4.97
C LEU A 91 -8.28 -11.70 3.86
N ILE A 92 -7.73 -11.48 2.66
CA ILE A 92 -8.50 -10.95 1.52
C ILE A 92 -9.66 -11.89 1.13
N THR A 93 -9.45 -13.20 1.20
CA THR A 93 -10.50 -14.19 0.92
C THR A 93 -11.66 -14.10 1.92
N ILE A 94 -11.37 -13.89 3.20
CA ILE A 94 -12.39 -13.69 4.24
C ILE A 94 -13.24 -12.46 3.87
N GLY A 95 -12.58 -11.33 3.59
CA GLY A 95 -13.30 -10.09 3.30
C GLY A 95 -14.15 -10.14 2.04
N ARG A 96 -13.66 -10.79 0.98
CA ARG A 96 -14.44 -10.97 -0.27
C ARG A 96 -15.62 -11.93 -0.12
N ARG A 97 -15.53 -12.92 0.77
CA ARG A 97 -16.65 -13.86 1.01
C ARG A 97 -17.78 -13.25 1.82
N ARG A 98 -17.50 -12.19 2.59
CA ARG A 98 -18.50 -11.45 3.39
C ARG A 98 -19.22 -10.38 2.58
N ALA A 99 -18.75 -10.05 1.39
CA ALA A 99 -19.23 -8.91 0.60
C ALA A 99 -19.81 -9.36 -0.76
N PRO A 100 -20.65 -8.52 -1.39
CA PRO A 100 -21.05 -8.69 -2.79
C PRO A 100 -19.85 -8.76 -3.75
N LYS A 101 -20.09 -9.26 -4.97
CA LYS A 101 -19.05 -9.36 -6.00
C LYS A 101 -18.44 -7.99 -6.28
N GLY A 102 -17.12 -7.90 -6.16
CA GLY A 102 -16.37 -6.65 -6.40
C GLY A 102 -16.06 -5.86 -5.14
N GLU A 103 -16.63 -6.24 -4.00
CA GLU A 103 -16.40 -5.62 -2.70
C GLU A 103 -15.55 -6.52 -1.79
N CYS A 104 -15.08 -5.94 -0.68
CA CYS A 104 -14.31 -6.65 0.35
C CYS A 104 -14.59 -5.98 1.69
N GLN A 105 -15.11 -6.76 2.66
CA GLN A 105 -15.46 -6.28 3.98
C GLN A 105 -14.53 -6.89 5.03
N LEU A 106 -13.59 -6.09 5.52
CA LEU A 106 -12.63 -6.48 6.56
C LEU A 106 -12.76 -5.54 7.76
N THR A 107 -12.54 -6.07 8.95
CA THR A 107 -12.36 -5.28 10.17
C THR A 107 -10.91 -5.25 10.58
N LEU A 108 -10.58 -4.36 11.51
CA LEU A 108 -9.26 -4.32 12.12
C LEU A 108 -8.95 -5.59 12.90
N ASP A 109 -9.96 -6.25 13.47
CA ASP A 109 -9.79 -7.53 14.15
C ASP A 109 -9.41 -8.65 13.16
N ASP A 110 -10.01 -8.68 11.96
CA ASP A 110 -9.59 -9.63 10.92
C ASP A 110 -8.10 -9.45 10.57
N ILE A 111 -7.65 -8.19 10.47
CA ILE A 111 -6.24 -7.83 10.22
C ILE A 111 -5.37 -8.34 11.37
N ALA A 112 -5.77 -8.10 12.63
CA ALA A 112 -5.03 -8.52 13.81
C ALA A 112 -4.84 -10.05 13.89
N GLU A 113 -5.89 -10.81 13.62
CA GLU A 113 -5.85 -12.29 13.59
C GLU A 113 -4.88 -12.85 12.52
N HIS A 114 -4.59 -12.06 11.48
CA HIS A 114 -3.77 -12.44 10.33
C HIS A 114 -2.43 -11.69 10.26
N ALA A 115 -2.07 -10.90 11.27
CA ALA A 115 -0.89 -10.03 11.26
C ALA A 115 0.46 -10.78 11.24
N SER A 116 0.50 -12.02 11.73
CA SER A 116 1.74 -12.80 11.80
C SER A 116 2.36 -13.04 10.41
N GLY A 117 3.66 -12.74 10.29
CA GLY A 117 4.40 -12.83 9.03
C GLY A 117 4.19 -11.63 8.08
N LEU A 118 3.48 -10.59 8.52
CA LEU A 118 3.26 -9.35 7.77
C LEU A 118 4.01 -8.17 8.39
N LEU A 119 4.28 -7.18 7.56
CA LEU A 119 4.64 -5.81 7.93
C LEU A 119 3.48 -4.89 7.58
N ALA A 120 3.37 -3.75 8.27
CA ALA A 120 2.30 -2.79 8.07
C ALA A 120 2.85 -1.38 7.84
N GLY A 121 2.45 -0.75 6.74
CA GLY A 121 2.57 0.68 6.48
C GLY A 121 1.23 1.33 6.71
N VAL A 122 1.06 1.98 7.86
CA VAL A 122 -0.16 2.74 8.15
C VAL A 122 -0.17 3.96 7.23
N VAL A 123 -1.29 4.20 6.56
CA VAL A 123 -1.47 5.30 5.61
C VAL A 123 -2.30 6.39 6.28
N PRO A 124 -1.69 7.45 6.83
CA PRO A 124 -2.48 8.50 7.41
C PRO A 124 -3.18 9.26 6.26
N PRO A 125 -4.47 9.58 6.34
CA PRO A 125 -5.19 10.33 5.32
C PRO A 125 -4.54 11.70 5.07
N PRO A 126 -4.64 12.25 3.86
CA PRO A 126 -3.96 13.49 3.45
C PRO A 126 -4.39 14.72 4.29
N HIS A 127 -5.64 14.75 4.75
CA HIS A 127 -6.18 15.77 5.66
C HIS A 127 -6.28 15.16 7.07
N GLY A 128 -5.25 15.37 7.87
CA GLY A 128 -4.99 14.66 9.14
C GLY A 128 -5.93 14.98 10.31
N GLU A 129 -7.18 15.38 10.08
CA GLU A 129 -8.14 15.71 11.15
C GLU A 129 -8.84 14.47 11.72
N GLU A 130 -8.94 13.38 10.95
CA GLU A 130 -9.56 12.13 11.41
C GLU A 130 -8.56 11.07 11.91
N PHE A 131 -7.26 11.24 11.60
CA PHE A 131 -6.25 10.26 11.99
C PHE A 131 -5.59 10.63 13.31
N SER A 132 -6.00 9.90 14.35
CA SER A 132 -5.49 10.09 15.71
C SER A 132 -4.22 9.29 15.98
N VAL A 133 -3.46 9.74 16.97
CA VAL A 133 -2.37 8.98 17.62
C VAL A 133 -2.85 7.59 18.07
N ALA A 134 -4.12 7.48 18.46
CA ALA A 134 -4.71 6.21 18.89
C ALA A 134 -4.76 5.19 17.74
N TRP A 135 -5.02 5.60 16.49
CA TRP A 135 -4.97 4.69 15.35
C TRP A 135 -3.57 4.18 15.07
N ALA A 136 -2.57 5.07 15.08
CA ALA A 136 -1.18 4.67 14.95
C ALA A 136 -0.77 3.69 16.06
N ARG A 137 -1.14 3.95 17.32
CA ARG A 137 -0.90 3.01 18.43
C ARG A 137 -1.57 1.67 18.23
N ARG A 138 -2.81 1.65 17.75
CA ARG A 138 -3.53 0.39 17.52
C ARG A 138 -2.82 -0.49 16.48
N TYR A 139 -2.30 0.09 15.40
CA TYR A 139 -1.47 -0.65 14.45
C TYR A 139 -0.10 -1.04 15.03
N ARG A 140 0.50 -0.21 15.89
CA ARG A 140 1.70 -0.59 16.66
C ARG A 140 1.45 -1.79 17.56
N ASP A 141 0.30 -1.86 18.23
CA ASP A 141 -0.06 -2.96 19.12
C ASP A 141 -0.25 -4.27 18.35
N ILE A 142 -0.80 -4.20 17.13
CA ILE A 142 -1.02 -5.37 16.27
C ILE A 142 0.29 -5.88 15.65
N PHE A 143 1.11 -5.00 15.08
CA PHE A 143 2.26 -5.38 14.26
C PHE A 143 3.62 -5.25 14.98
N GLY A 144 3.65 -4.67 16.17
CA GLY A 144 4.86 -4.47 16.95
C GLY A 144 5.91 -3.66 16.19
N GLU A 145 7.15 -4.17 16.15
CA GLU A 145 8.25 -3.55 15.39
C GLU A 145 8.06 -3.62 13.87
N GLY A 146 7.08 -4.40 13.38
CA GLY A 146 6.74 -4.47 11.96
C GLY A 146 5.80 -3.37 11.47
N ALA A 147 5.48 -2.39 12.31
CA ALA A 147 4.61 -1.27 11.99
C ALA A 147 5.39 0.00 11.63
N TYR A 148 4.98 0.67 10.56
CA TYR A 148 5.58 1.90 10.05
C TYR A 148 4.50 2.93 9.70
N LEU A 149 4.89 4.20 9.65
CA LEU A 149 4.08 5.29 9.11
C LEU A 149 4.55 5.61 7.69
N LEU A 150 3.63 5.55 6.72
CA LEU A 150 3.94 5.95 5.35
C LEU A 150 3.98 7.48 5.22
N ALA A 151 5.10 7.97 4.71
CA ALA A 151 5.31 9.36 4.34
C ALA A 151 5.17 9.52 2.82
N GLU A 152 3.94 9.75 2.39
CA GLU A 152 3.56 10.04 1.01
C GLU A 152 3.54 11.55 0.78
N LEU A 153 4.50 12.05 -0.01
CA LEU A 153 4.70 13.48 -0.29
C LEU A 153 4.70 13.71 -1.80
N HIS A 154 3.78 14.53 -2.29
CA HIS A 154 3.51 14.72 -3.72
C HIS A 154 3.97 16.09 -4.26
N ARG A 155 4.89 16.74 -3.54
CA ARG A 155 5.36 18.12 -3.78
C ARG A 155 4.22 19.15 -3.78
N GLY A 156 3.21 18.90 -2.96
CA GLY A 156 2.09 19.82 -2.78
C GLY A 156 2.44 21.00 -1.86
N PRO A 157 1.60 22.06 -1.84
CA PRO A 157 1.81 23.23 -0.97
C PRO A 157 1.78 22.89 0.53
N HIS A 158 1.20 21.74 0.89
CA HIS A 158 1.04 21.29 2.27
C HIS A 158 2.10 20.29 2.74
N ASP A 159 3.01 19.85 1.88
CA ASP A 159 3.98 18.78 2.18
C ASP A 159 4.89 19.12 3.37
N ARG A 160 5.28 20.39 3.54
CA ARG A 160 6.08 20.83 4.70
C ARG A 160 5.33 20.66 6.01
N ARG A 161 4.04 21.00 6.03
CA ARG A 161 3.18 20.79 7.22
C ARG A 161 2.96 19.30 7.46
N ARG A 162 2.68 18.56 6.37
CA ARG A 162 2.46 17.11 6.36
C ARG A 162 3.64 16.36 6.99
N VAL A 163 4.87 16.62 6.54
CA VAL A 163 6.06 15.94 7.09
C VAL A 163 6.33 16.32 8.55
N GLY A 164 6.05 17.57 8.94
CA GLY A 164 6.15 18.00 10.34
C GLY A 164 5.20 17.22 11.25
N TRP A 165 3.94 17.10 10.84
CA TRP A 165 2.93 16.32 11.56
C TRP A 165 3.26 14.83 11.60
N LEU A 166 3.70 14.23 10.49
CA LEU A 166 4.14 12.83 10.44
C LEU A 166 5.33 12.55 11.38
N ARG A 167 6.29 13.49 11.46
CA ARG A 167 7.42 13.39 12.41
C ARG A 167 6.95 13.43 13.85
N GLN A 168 6.02 14.33 14.19
CA GLN A 168 5.45 14.38 15.53
C GLN A 168 4.71 13.07 15.87
N LEU A 169 3.87 12.59 14.96
CA LEU A 169 3.15 11.32 15.12
C LEU A 169 4.13 10.14 15.30
N SER A 170 5.21 10.09 14.53
CA SER A 170 6.27 9.09 14.64
C SER A 170 6.92 9.10 16.03
N LEU A 171 7.23 10.28 16.57
CA LEU A 171 7.80 10.42 17.91
C LEU A 171 6.82 9.96 19.01
N GLU A 172 5.55 10.34 18.91
CA GLU A 172 4.52 10.03 19.92
C GLU A 172 4.07 8.55 19.94
N THR A 173 4.29 7.83 18.84
CA THR A 173 3.86 6.43 18.65
C THR A 173 5.02 5.46 18.53
N SER A 174 6.25 5.97 18.44
CA SER A 174 7.46 5.20 18.15
C SER A 174 7.37 4.37 16.86
N LEU A 175 6.49 4.74 15.93
CA LEU A 175 6.41 4.16 14.59
C LEU A 175 7.43 4.85 13.68
N PRO A 176 8.39 4.11 13.09
CA PRO A 176 9.34 4.72 12.16
C PRO A 176 8.64 5.23 10.89
N LEU A 177 9.10 6.36 10.37
CA LEU A 177 8.66 6.88 9.07
C LEU A 177 9.39 6.18 7.94
N VAL A 178 8.65 5.78 6.92
CA VAL A 178 9.19 5.26 5.66
C VAL A 178 8.61 6.03 4.49
N ALA A 179 9.44 6.36 3.50
CA ALA A 179 8.98 7.03 2.30
C ALA A 179 8.18 6.06 1.42
N ALA A 180 7.08 6.52 0.86
CA ALA A 180 6.27 5.79 -0.11
C ALA A 180 5.67 6.76 -1.12
N GLY A 181 5.37 6.27 -2.32
CA GLY A 181 4.94 7.09 -3.44
C GLY A 181 3.43 7.12 -3.67
N ASN A 182 2.67 6.16 -3.13
CA ASN A 182 1.27 5.91 -3.52
C ASN A 182 1.09 6.00 -5.04
N VAL A 183 1.89 5.19 -5.75
CA VAL A 183 2.02 5.27 -7.20
C VAL A 183 0.75 4.76 -7.85
N LEU A 184 0.04 5.65 -8.55
CA LEU A 184 -1.19 5.34 -9.28
C LEU A 184 -0.95 5.04 -10.77
N PHE A 185 0.23 5.42 -11.27
CA PHE A 185 0.66 5.17 -12.64
C PHE A 185 2.18 5.22 -12.82
N HIS A 186 2.70 4.47 -13.80
CA HIS A 186 4.15 4.34 -14.05
C HIS A 186 4.78 5.60 -14.66
N ASP A 187 4.04 6.33 -15.51
CA ASP A 187 4.58 7.45 -16.27
C ASP A 187 3.66 8.68 -16.21
N PRO A 188 4.19 9.92 -16.14
CA PRO A 188 3.38 11.14 -16.10
C PRO A 188 2.40 11.28 -17.27
N THR A 189 2.74 10.76 -18.45
CA THR A 189 1.85 10.77 -19.63
C THR A 189 0.61 9.90 -19.45
N ARG A 190 0.59 9.01 -18.44
CA ARG A 190 -0.58 8.20 -18.06
C ARG A 190 -1.65 9.01 -17.33
N LYS A 191 -1.33 10.21 -16.85
CA LYS A 191 -2.25 11.03 -16.04
C LYS A 191 -3.62 11.28 -16.69
N PRO A 192 -3.74 11.65 -17.98
CA PRO A 192 -5.05 11.85 -18.59
C PRO A 192 -5.93 10.59 -18.57
N LEU A 193 -5.34 9.41 -18.78
CA LEU A 193 -6.06 8.15 -18.68
C LEU A 193 -6.53 7.89 -17.24
N HIS A 194 -5.65 8.11 -16.27
CA HIS A 194 -6.00 8.00 -14.85
C HIS A 194 -7.17 8.93 -14.49
N ASP A 195 -7.13 10.19 -14.91
CA ASP A 195 -8.18 11.16 -14.64
C ASP A 195 -9.53 10.71 -15.22
N VAL A 196 -9.56 10.20 -16.45
CA VAL A 196 -10.78 9.65 -17.08
C VAL A 196 -11.30 8.43 -16.33
N VAL A 197 -10.42 7.48 -15.99
CA VAL A 197 -10.80 6.24 -15.30
C VAL A 197 -11.38 6.53 -13.91
N THR A 198 -10.78 7.46 -13.17
CA THR A 198 -11.26 7.85 -11.83
C THR A 198 -12.56 8.65 -11.87
N ALA A 199 -12.84 9.39 -12.96
CA ALA A 199 -14.08 10.15 -13.13
C ALA A 199 -15.33 9.28 -13.40
N ILE A 200 -15.15 7.96 -13.60
CA ILE A 200 -16.27 7.01 -13.76
C ILE A 200 -16.93 6.68 -12.41
N ARG A 201 -16.19 6.84 -11.31
CA ARG A 201 -16.62 6.53 -9.95
C ARG A 201 -17.66 7.53 -9.43
#